data_AF-D0LY60-F1
#
_entry.id   AF-D0LY60-F1
#
_cell.length_a   1.000
_cell.length_b   1.000
_cell.length_c   1.000
_cell.angle_alpha   90.00
_cell.angle_beta   90.00
_cell.angle_gamma   90.00
#
_symmetry.space_group_name_H-M   'P 1'
#
loop_
_entity.id
_entity.type
_entity.pdbx_description
1 polymer ?
#
loop_
_entity_poly.entity_id
_entity_poly.type
_entity_poly.pdbx_seq_one_letter_code
_entity_poly.pdbx_strand_id
1 'polypeptide(L)'
;MASDPLKSSKPASDSASAGVSSTDPLSSTSPASATPAVKESWMRRRILNGNRLHKWLIVVLALGCVGLYGFHVVATHQLEEEIAAERATLATQANLAVEDQMQASLRVAGLGLSWAATQAMQREDLTSIDAHTARMVKEGPVTLIAVLDSDGVVRVATNKKLEGKAGATAFAGAPLTATDLTVWESGAEMTVVAPLEFTLGTAVLVYDRPSIDRAALGLPPADTDTDTDTAAAE
;
A
#
# COMPACT_ATOMS: atom_id res chain seq x y z
N MET A 1 5.32 -13.28 46.31
CA MET A 1 5.80 -11.88 46.33
C MET A 1 6.44 -11.63 44.98
N ALA A 2 5.97 -10.78 44.08
CA ALA A 2 4.89 -9.81 44.09
C ALA A 2 4.14 -9.91 42.74
N SER A 3 2.84 -9.72 42.80
CA SER A 3 1.90 -9.77 41.69
C SER A 3 1.79 -8.37 41.08
N ASP A 4 1.89 -8.23 39.76
CA ASP A 4 1.57 -6.98 39.05
C ASP A 4 0.42 -7.23 38.06
N PRO A 5 -0.78 -6.64 38.27
CA PRO A 5 -1.93 -6.86 37.41
C PRO A 5 -2.00 -5.87 36.23
N LEU A 6 -2.22 -6.45 35.05
CA LEU A 6 -2.61 -5.81 33.80
C LEU A 6 -3.75 -4.79 33.98
N LYS A 7 -3.47 -3.52 33.68
CA LYS A 7 -4.47 -2.45 33.63
C LYS A 7 -5.08 -2.41 32.23
N SER A 8 -6.18 -3.15 32.09
CA SER A 8 -7.13 -3.13 30.97
C SER A 8 -7.72 -1.73 30.77
N SER A 9 -7.40 -1.05 29.67
CA SER A 9 -8.09 0.17 29.23
C SER A 9 -9.29 -0.19 28.33
N LYS A 10 -10.45 0.22 28.83
CA LYS A 10 -11.80 0.07 28.33
C LYS A 10 -12.08 1.13 27.25
N PRO A 11 -12.51 0.81 26.02
CA PRO A 11 -13.09 1.83 25.15
C PRO A 11 -14.50 2.16 25.64
N ALA A 12 -14.71 3.46 25.90
CA ALA A 12 -16.00 4.03 26.24
C ALA A 12 -16.95 3.91 25.05
N SER A 13 -17.99 3.11 25.25
CA SER A 13 -19.25 3.16 24.55
C SER A 13 -19.97 4.46 24.91
N ASP A 14 -19.99 5.44 24.00
CA ASP A 14 -20.91 6.57 24.08
C ASP A 14 -22.11 6.32 23.18
N SER A 15 -23.22 6.10 23.87
CA SER A 15 -24.59 6.04 23.42
C SER A 15 -25.19 7.43 23.21
N ALA A 16 -26.19 7.48 22.33
CA ALA A 16 -27.35 8.38 22.37
C ALA A 16 -27.23 9.78 21.73
N SER A 17 -27.92 9.93 20.59
CA SER A 17 -29.04 10.89 20.48
C SER A 17 -29.99 10.36 19.39
N ALA A 18 -31.14 9.82 19.80
CA ALA A 18 -32.39 10.53 20.02
C ALA A 18 -33.03 10.99 18.70
N GLY A 19 -33.98 10.18 18.22
CA GLY A 19 -34.88 10.57 17.16
C GLY A 19 -35.88 11.64 17.63
N VAL A 20 -36.33 12.44 16.68
CA VAL A 20 -37.59 13.18 16.79
C VAL A 20 -38.36 12.94 15.49
N SER A 21 -39.37 12.08 15.63
CA SER A 21 -40.51 11.97 14.74
C SER A 21 -41.35 13.25 14.83
N SER A 22 -41.85 13.75 13.70
CA SER A 22 -43.09 14.52 13.65
C SER A 22 -43.64 14.43 12.23
N THR A 23 -44.45 13.40 12.04
CA THR A 23 -45.56 13.39 11.09
C THR A 23 -46.61 14.38 11.56
N ASP A 24 -47.15 15.21 10.68
CA ASP A 24 -48.58 15.49 10.70
C ASP A 24 -49.11 15.77 9.28
N PRO A 25 -50.28 15.23 8.93
CA PRO A 25 -50.93 15.40 7.64
C PRO A 25 -52.18 16.31 7.71
N LEU A 26 -52.73 16.56 6.52
CA LEU A 26 -54.12 16.92 6.18
C LEU A 26 -54.53 18.41 6.10
N SER A 27 -55.23 18.66 4.97
CA SER A 27 -56.31 19.62 4.77
C SER A 27 -55.90 21.09 4.56
N SER A 28 -56.33 21.83 3.53
CA SER A 28 -57.42 21.64 2.58
C SER A 28 -57.43 22.78 1.54
N THR A 29 -58.18 22.58 0.45
CA THR A 29 -58.99 23.59 -0.25
C THR A 29 -58.33 24.57 -1.23
N SER A 30 -58.57 24.26 -2.51
CA SER A 30 -58.57 25.13 -3.70
C SER A 30 -59.32 26.47 -3.47
N PRO A 31 -58.94 27.58 -4.13
CA PRO A 31 -59.51 27.85 -5.45
C PRO A 31 -58.60 28.60 -6.45
N ALA A 32 -58.93 28.41 -7.73
CA ALA A 32 -58.96 29.42 -8.80
C ALA A 32 -57.68 30.25 -9.10
N SER A 33 -57.05 29.89 -10.23
CA SER A 33 -56.69 30.79 -11.33
C SER A 33 -56.47 32.28 -11.01
N ALA A 34 -55.20 32.69 -10.99
CA ALA A 34 -54.78 34.01 -11.44
C ALA A 34 -53.32 33.93 -11.90
N THR A 35 -53.10 33.98 -13.21
CA THR A 35 -51.80 34.19 -13.83
C THR A 35 -51.26 35.54 -13.32
N PRO A 36 -50.19 35.60 -12.50
CA PRO A 36 -49.57 36.87 -12.23
C PRO A 36 -48.90 37.31 -13.52
N ALA A 37 -49.45 38.35 -14.15
CA ALA A 37 -48.76 39.12 -15.17
C ALA A 37 -47.36 39.43 -14.61
N VAL A 38 -46.35 38.78 -15.18
CA VAL A 38 -44.94 39.02 -14.89
C VAL A 38 -44.73 40.50 -15.15
N LYS A 39 -44.73 41.28 -14.07
CA LYS A 39 -44.43 42.71 -14.08
C LYS A 39 -42.95 42.79 -14.37
N GLU A 40 -42.59 42.60 -15.65
CA GLU A 40 -41.23 42.78 -16.15
C GLU A 40 -40.74 44.12 -15.63
N SER A 41 -39.77 44.02 -14.72
CA SER A 41 -39.32 45.14 -13.92
C SER A 41 -38.83 46.24 -14.85
N TRP A 42 -39.58 47.34 -14.86
CA TRP A 42 -39.27 48.60 -15.53
C TRP A 42 -37.82 49.10 -15.28
N MET A 43 -37.15 48.58 -14.25
CA MET A 43 -35.73 48.82 -13.99
C MET A 43 -34.79 48.28 -15.10
N ARG A 44 -35.14 47.22 -15.84
CA ARG A 44 -34.27 46.72 -16.93
C ARG A 44 -34.15 47.68 -18.11
N ARG A 45 -35.13 48.57 -18.34
CA ARG A 45 -35.09 49.51 -19.47
C ARG A 45 -34.36 50.83 -19.18
N ARG A 46 -34.12 51.18 -17.92
CA ARG A 46 -33.47 52.46 -17.58
C ARG A 46 -31.95 52.39 -17.46
N ILE A 47 -31.38 51.19 -17.38
CA ILE A 47 -29.92 50.97 -17.28
C ILE A 47 -29.26 50.87 -18.68
N LEU A 48 -30.03 50.69 -19.76
CA LEU A 48 -29.48 50.54 -21.13
C LEU A 48 -29.37 51.83 -21.96
N ASN A 49 -29.90 52.96 -21.50
CA ASN A 49 -29.71 54.27 -22.15
C ASN A 49 -28.58 55.08 -21.48
N GLY A 50 -27.47 54.41 -21.17
CA GLY A 50 -26.33 54.99 -20.47
C GLY A 50 -25.20 55.43 -21.41
N ASN A 51 -24.65 56.61 -21.14
CA ASN A 51 -23.42 57.17 -21.70
C ASN A 51 -22.37 56.11 -22.09
N ARG A 52 -21.57 56.37 -23.15
CA ARG A 52 -20.44 55.51 -23.59
C ARG A 52 -19.57 54.99 -22.44
N LEU A 53 -19.47 55.77 -21.37
CA LEU A 53 -18.76 55.47 -20.13
C LEU A 53 -19.30 54.23 -19.38
N HIS A 54 -20.61 53.99 -19.36
CA HIS A 54 -21.21 52.84 -18.69
C HIS A 54 -20.93 51.53 -19.44
N LYS A 55 -20.94 51.56 -20.79
CA LYS A 55 -20.55 50.41 -21.62
C LYS A 55 -19.09 50.03 -21.39
N TRP A 56 -18.20 51.04 -21.29
CA TRP A 56 -16.79 50.82 -20.98
C TRP A 56 -16.58 50.22 -19.60
N LEU A 57 -17.31 50.71 -18.58
CA LEU A 57 -17.27 50.16 -17.23
C LEU A 57 -17.65 48.67 -17.19
N ILE A 58 -18.72 48.28 -17.89
CA ILE A 58 -19.17 46.88 -17.95
C ILE A 58 -18.12 45.99 -18.61
N VAL A 59 -17.50 46.47 -19.71
CA VAL A 59 -16.45 45.70 -20.40
C VAL A 59 -15.23 45.50 -19.51
N VAL A 60 -14.78 46.54 -18.80
CA VAL A 60 -13.64 46.44 -17.87
C VAL A 60 -13.97 45.49 -16.71
N LEU A 61 -15.18 45.57 -16.15
CA LEU A 61 -15.61 44.67 -15.07
C LEU A 61 -15.66 43.22 -15.56
N ALA A 62 -16.23 42.98 -16.74
CA ALA A 62 -16.27 41.64 -17.33
C ALA A 62 -14.85 41.08 -17.58
N LEU A 63 -13.94 41.91 -18.10
CA LEU A 63 -12.54 41.53 -18.30
C LEU A 63 -11.84 41.20 -16.97
N GLY A 64 -12.12 41.98 -15.93
CA GLY A 64 -11.62 41.71 -14.57
C GLY A 64 -12.11 40.37 -14.01
N CYS A 65 -13.39 40.04 -14.19
CA CYS A 65 -13.93 38.74 -13.78
C CYS A 65 -13.28 37.57 -14.51
N VAL A 66 -13.05 37.68 -15.83
CA VAL A 66 -12.38 36.64 -16.61
C VAL A 66 -10.93 36.46 -16.16
N GLY A 67 -10.21 37.56 -15.86
CA GLY A 67 -8.84 37.51 -15.35
C GLY A 67 -8.74 36.81 -13.99
N LEU A 68 -9.63 37.16 -13.05
CA LEU A 68 -9.72 36.51 -11.73
C LEU A 68 -10.05 35.02 -11.85
N TYR A 69 -10.97 34.65 -12.74
CA TYR A 69 -11.32 33.24 -12.98
C TYR A 69 -10.13 32.45 -13.53
N GLY A 70 -9.43 32.99 -14.54
CA GLY A 70 -8.23 32.36 -15.10
C GLY A 70 -7.12 32.18 -14.05
N PHE A 71 -6.89 33.19 -13.21
CA PHE A 71 -5.93 33.10 -12.10
C PHE A 71 -6.32 32.01 -11.09
N HIS A 72 -7.60 31.92 -10.72
CA HIS A 72 -8.09 30.89 -9.81
C HIS A 72 -7.88 29.48 -10.36
N VAL A 73 -8.16 29.26 -11.66
CA VAL A 73 -7.99 27.97 -12.33
C VAL A 73 -6.52 27.54 -12.35
N VAL A 74 -5.60 28.46 -12.63
CA VAL A 74 -4.16 28.16 -12.61
C VAL A 74 -3.68 27.86 -11.19
N ALA A 75 -4.15 28.60 -10.19
CA ALA A 75 -3.78 28.37 -8.79
C ALA A 75 -4.30 27.01 -8.27
N THR A 76 -5.50 26.60 -8.67
CA THR A 76 -6.04 25.28 -8.28
C THR A 76 -5.26 24.14 -8.92
N HIS A 77 -4.83 24.27 -10.19
CA HIS A 77 -4.02 23.24 -10.83
C HIS A 77 -2.64 23.07 -10.20
N GLN A 78 -1.97 24.16 -9.82
CA GLN A 78 -0.69 24.07 -9.13
C GLN A 78 -0.82 23.38 -7.77
N LEU A 79 -1.88 23.69 -7.01
CA LEU A 79 -2.16 23.01 -5.73
C LEU A 79 -2.47 21.53 -5.92
N GLU A 80 -3.21 21.17 -6.97
CA GLU A 80 -3.48 19.76 -7.29
C GLU A 80 -2.20 18.99 -7.63
N GLU A 81 -1.30 19.59 -8.40
CA GLU A 81 0.01 19.01 -8.73
C GLU A 81 0.91 18.86 -7.51
N GLU A 82 0.96 19.86 -6.63
CA GLU A 82 1.72 19.79 -5.36
C GLU A 82 1.19 18.67 -4.46
N ILE A 83 -0.13 18.58 -4.28
CA ILE A 83 -0.76 17.52 -3.47
C ILE A 83 -0.50 16.14 -4.10
N ALA A 84 -0.55 16.03 -5.42
CA ALA A 84 -0.25 14.77 -6.11
C ALA A 84 1.22 14.35 -5.89
N ALA A 85 2.17 15.29 -5.99
CA ALA A 85 3.58 15.04 -5.74
C ALA A 85 3.84 14.67 -4.27
N GLU A 86 3.24 15.38 -3.30
CA GLU A 86 3.34 15.05 -1.88
C GLU A 86 2.78 13.64 -1.60
N ARG A 87 1.63 13.28 -2.17
CA ARG A 87 1.08 11.94 -2.02
C ARG A 87 1.99 10.86 -2.61
N ALA A 88 2.58 11.11 -3.77
CA ALA A 88 3.52 10.18 -4.38
C ALA A 88 4.76 9.97 -3.49
N THR A 89 5.32 11.05 -2.92
CA THR A 89 6.48 10.95 -2.03
C THR A 89 6.15 10.29 -0.69
N LEU A 90 4.97 10.55 -0.11
CA LEU A 90 4.52 9.85 1.09
C LEU A 90 4.28 8.37 0.83
N ALA A 91 3.73 8.01 -0.34
CA ALA A 91 3.55 6.62 -0.74
C ALA A 91 4.87 5.89 -0.92
N THR A 92 5.88 6.53 -1.54
CA THR A 92 7.21 5.91 -1.68
C THR A 92 7.90 5.73 -0.34
N GLN A 93 7.83 6.73 0.55
CA GLN A 93 8.37 6.62 1.92
C GLN A 93 7.69 5.52 2.73
N ALA A 94 6.35 5.43 2.66
CA ALA A 94 5.59 4.38 3.32
C ALA A 94 6.00 2.99 2.81
N ASN A 95 6.17 2.83 1.50
CA ASN A 95 6.61 1.57 0.91
C ASN A 95 8.02 1.17 1.35
N LEU A 96 8.96 2.12 1.41
CA LEU A 96 10.31 1.86 1.91
C LEU A 96 10.28 1.45 3.40
N ALA A 97 9.49 2.13 4.22
CA ALA A 97 9.35 1.79 5.63
C ALA A 97 8.74 0.39 5.85
N VAL A 98 7.73 0.02 5.04
CA VAL A 98 7.14 -1.32 5.07
C VAL A 98 8.18 -2.37 4.64
N GLU A 99 8.97 -2.09 3.62
CA GLU A 99 10.03 -3.00 3.16
C GLU A 99 11.10 -3.22 4.23
N ASP A 100 11.58 -2.14 4.86
CA ASP A 100 12.57 -2.23 5.95
C ASP A 100 12.03 -3.02 7.14
N GLN A 101 10.78 -2.77 7.54
CA GLN A 101 10.09 -3.51 8.61
C GLN A 101 9.94 -5.00 8.25
N MET A 102 9.62 -5.30 6.99
CA MET A 102 9.45 -6.66 6.49
C MET A 102 10.80 -7.40 6.50
N GLN A 103 11.86 -6.78 5.99
CA GLN A 103 13.20 -7.33 6.05
C GLN A 103 13.63 -7.59 7.49
N ALA A 104 13.42 -6.65 8.42
CA ALA A 104 13.75 -6.83 9.83
C ALA A 104 13.00 -8.04 10.43
N SER A 105 11.70 -8.16 10.13
CA SER A 105 10.87 -9.28 10.60
C SER A 105 11.34 -10.61 10.02
N LEU A 106 11.68 -10.65 8.73
CA LEU A 106 12.23 -11.82 8.05
C LEU A 106 13.58 -12.24 8.62
N ARG A 107 14.44 -11.28 9.01
CA ARG A 107 15.72 -11.58 9.68
C ARG A 107 15.49 -12.23 11.04
N VAL A 108 14.56 -11.72 11.84
CA VAL A 108 14.22 -12.30 13.15
C VAL A 108 13.62 -13.70 12.99
N ALA A 109 12.71 -13.88 12.03
CA ALA A 109 12.12 -15.19 11.73
C ALA A 109 13.18 -16.18 11.23
N GLY A 110 14.08 -15.75 10.35
CA GLY A 110 15.20 -16.56 9.85
C GLY A 110 16.16 -16.99 10.95
N LEU A 111 16.42 -16.13 11.93
CA LEU A 111 17.24 -16.45 13.10
C LEU A 111 16.55 -17.45 14.04
N GLY A 112 15.24 -17.29 14.27
CA GLY A 112 14.45 -18.27 15.02
C GLY A 112 14.45 -19.64 14.33
N LEU A 113 14.31 -19.65 13.00
CA LEU A 113 14.36 -20.85 12.19
C LEU A 113 15.74 -21.50 12.22
N SER A 114 16.83 -20.74 12.09
CA SER A 114 18.18 -21.29 12.13
C SER A 114 18.49 -21.93 13.48
N TRP A 115 18.03 -21.33 14.58
CA TRP A 115 18.19 -21.91 15.91
C TRP A 115 17.38 -23.20 16.09
N ALA A 116 16.11 -23.20 15.66
CA ALA A 116 15.27 -24.39 15.69
C ALA A 116 15.83 -25.54 14.82
N ALA A 117 16.29 -25.21 13.61
CA ALA A 117 16.92 -26.17 12.70
C ALA A 117 18.24 -26.71 13.28
N THR A 118 19.07 -25.86 13.87
CA THR A 118 20.31 -26.27 14.56
C THR A 118 20.01 -27.29 15.65
N GLN A 119 19.04 -27.02 16.53
CA GLN A 119 18.68 -27.95 17.62
C GLN A 119 18.19 -29.30 17.11
N ALA A 120 17.38 -29.29 16.06
CA ALA A 120 16.83 -30.52 15.53
C ALA A 120 17.85 -31.30 14.69
N MET A 121 18.78 -30.64 14.00
CA MET A 121 19.94 -31.31 13.38
C MET A 121 20.86 -31.94 14.43
N GLN A 122 21.12 -31.26 15.56
CA GLN A 122 21.90 -31.84 16.66
C GLN A 122 21.24 -33.06 17.30
N ARG A 123 19.90 -33.17 17.23
CA ARG A 123 19.13 -34.30 17.76
C ARG A 123 18.83 -35.37 16.71
N GLU A 124 19.25 -35.16 15.46
CA GLU A 124 18.90 -35.99 14.30
C GLU A 124 17.38 -36.17 14.09
N ASP A 125 16.56 -35.27 14.63
CA ASP A 125 15.09 -35.32 14.53
C ASP A 125 14.59 -34.37 13.42
N LEU A 126 14.79 -34.82 12.18
CA LEU A 126 14.36 -34.09 10.99
C LEU A 126 12.83 -34.03 10.84
N THR A 127 12.11 -34.96 11.46
CA THR A 127 10.65 -35.06 11.39
C THR A 127 9.98 -33.88 12.10
N SER A 128 10.56 -33.46 13.24
CA SER A 128 10.10 -32.29 13.99
C SER A 128 10.25 -30.98 13.20
N ILE A 129 11.35 -30.81 12.46
CA ILE A 129 11.56 -29.64 11.58
C ILE A 129 10.52 -29.63 10.46
N ASP A 130 10.28 -30.77 9.81
CA ASP A 130 9.32 -30.88 8.69
C ASP A 130 7.91 -30.47 9.13
N ALA A 131 7.46 -30.93 10.29
CA ALA A 131 6.16 -30.56 10.84
C ALA A 131 6.06 -29.04 11.15
N HIS A 132 7.12 -28.45 11.70
CA HIS A 132 7.15 -27.03 12.03
C HIS A 132 7.18 -26.14 10.77
N THR A 133 8.05 -26.47 9.81
CA THR A 133 8.18 -25.74 8.54
C THR A 133 6.91 -25.84 7.70
N ALA A 134 6.29 -27.02 7.63
CA ALA A 134 5.01 -27.19 6.94
C ALA A 134 3.88 -26.37 7.55
N ARG A 135 3.92 -26.11 8.87
CA ARG A 135 2.94 -25.24 9.53
C ARG A 135 3.20 -23.77 9.23
N MET A 136 4.45 -23.31 9.24
CA MET A 136 4.79 -21.95 8.86
C MET A 136 4.38 -21.60 7.43
N VAL A 137 4.61 -22.52 6.48
CA VAL A 137 4.21 -22.32 5.07
C VAL A 137 2.68 -22.25 4.90
N LYS A 138 1.91 -22.89 5.79
CA LYS A 138 0.44 -22.82 5.76
C LYS A 138 -0.13 -21.53 6.36
N GLU A 139 0.53 -20.98 7.37
CA GLU A 139 0.03 -19.81 8.11
C GLU A 139 0.57 -18.48 7.57
N GLY A 140 1.74 -18.49 6.92
CA GLY A 140 2.41 -17.28 6.45
C GLY A 140 2.55 -17.17 4.92
N PRO A 141 3.04 -16.03 4.42
CA PRO A 141 3.32 -15.82 2.99
C PRO A 141 4.64 -16.47 2.53
N VAL A 142 5.10 -17.46 3.29
CA VAL A 142 6.32 -18.21 3.00
C VAL A 142 5.98 -19.28 1.97
N THR A 143 6.62 -19.24 0.82
CA THR A 143 6.38 -20.19 -0.27
C THR A 143 7.14 -21.50 -0.05
N LEU A 144 8.37 -21.40 0.44
CA LEU A 144 9.25 -22.56 0.57
C LEU A 144 10.23 -22.38 1.73
N ILE A 145 10.44 -23.46 2.47
CA ILE A 145 11.50 -23.56 3.47
C ILE A 145 12.35 -24.78 3.13
N ALA A 146 13.67 -24.61 3.15
CA ALA A 146 14.62 -25.68 2.98
C ALA A 146 15.75 -25.58 4.00
N VAL A 147 16.24 -26.72 4.46
CA VAL A 147 17.43 -26.84 5.31
C VAL A 147 18.45 -27.67 4.54
N LEU A 148 19.61 -27.07 4.30
CA LEU A 148 20.74 -27.68 3.63
C LEU A 148 21.74 -28.14 4.68
N ASP A 149 22.40 -29.25 4.40
CA ASP A 149 23.56 -29.73 5.14
C ASP A 149 24.80 -28.88 4.85
N SER A 150 25.86 -29.10 5.61
CA SER A 150 27.23 -28.63 5.38
C SER A 150 27.75 -28.91 3.96
N ASP A 151 27.36 -30.05 3.37
CA ASP A 151 27.67 -30.43 1.98
C ASP A 151 26.84 -29.66 0.92
N GLY A 152 25.93 -28.79 1.35
CA GLY A 152 25.01 -28.06 0.47
C GLY A 152 23.91 -28.93 -0.12
N VAL A 153 23.65 -30.12 0.42
CA VAL A 153 22.54 -30.99 0.01
C VAL A 153 21.30 -30.67 0.84
N VAL A 154 20.15 -30.54 0.18
CA VAL A 154 18.87 -30.28 0.86
C VAL A 154 18.45 -31.52 1.64
N ARG A 155 18.39 -31.42 2.98
CA ARG A 155 17.97 -32.50 3.87
C ARG A 155 16.48 -32.51 4.13
N VAL A 156 15.92 -31.32 4.38
CA VAL A 156 14.49 -31.13 4.65
C VAL A 156 14.02 -29.96 3.80
N ALA A 157 12.90 -30.15 3.11
CA ALA A 157 12.24 -29.06 2.42
C ALA A 157 10.73 -29.23 2.46
N THR A 158 10.00 -28.12 2.53
CA THR A 158 8.53 -28.17 2.44
C THR A 158 8.09 -28.75 1.10
N ASN A 159 8.86 -28.51 0.03
CA ASN A 159 8.69 -29.20 -1.24
C ASN A 159 9.60 -30.44 -1.30
N LYS A 160 9.00 -31.61 -1.09
CA LYS A 160 9.69 -32.92 -1.14
C LYS A 160 10.46 -33.19 -2.43
N LYS A 161 10.13 -32.52 -3.54
CA LYS A 161 10.85 -32.66 -4.81
C LYS A 161 12.27 -32.05 -4.79
N LEU A 162 12.58 -31.26 -3.77
CA LEU A 162 13.88 -30.61 -3.58
C LEU A 162 14.78 -31.38 -2.61
N GLU A 163 14.22 -32.28 -1.80
CA GLU A 163 15.00 -33.10 -0.87
C GLU A 163 15.98 -34.01 -1.63
N GLY A 164 17.22 -34.11 -1.12
CA GLY A 164 18.31 -34.86 -1.74
C GLY A 164 18.97 -34.18 -2.94
N LYS A 165 18.50 -33.01 -3.40
CA LYS A 165 19.16 -32.24 -4.46
C LYS A 165 20.24 -31.33 -3.91
N ALA A 166 21.19 -30.96 -4.77
CA ALA A 166 22.18 -29.94 -4.47
C ALA A 166 21.50 -28.56 -4.38
N GLY A 167 21.69 -27.88 -3.26
CA GLY A 167 21.11 -26.56 -2.98
C GLY A 167 21.44 -25.52 -4.05
N ALA A 168 22.66 -25.55 -4.59
CA ALA A 168 23.08 -24.65 -5.67
C ALA A 168 22.22 -24.76 -6.94
N THR A 169 21.63 -25.94 -7.19
CA THR A 169 20.72 -26.15 -8.34
C THR A 169 19.28 -25.74 -8.02
N ALA A 170 18.87 -25.85 -6.75
CA ALA A 170 17.53 -25.50 -6.31
C ALA A 170 17.36 -23.99 -6.08
N PHE A 171 18.43 -23.32 -5.62
CA PHE A 171 18.45 -21.90 -5.27
C PHE A 171 19.56 -21.20 -6.07
N ALA A 172 19.41 -21.19 -7.39
CA ALA A 172 20.38 -20.58 -8.27
C ALA A 172 20.55 -19.08 -7.95
N GLY A 173 21.78 -18.64 -7.67
CA GLY A 173 22.11 -17.24 -7.37
C GLY A 173 22.06 -16.86 -5.89
N ALA A 174 21.48 -17.68 -5.01
CA ALA A 174 21.50 -17.40 -3.57
C ALA A 174 22.90 -17.67 -2.97
N PRO A 175 23.42 -16.80 -2.09
CA PRO A 175 24.72 -17.00 -1.45
C PRO A 175 24.63 -18.04 -0.32
N LEU A 176 24.53 -19.32 -0.69
CA LEU A 176 24.38 -20.44 0.27
C LEU A 176 25.55 -20.60 1.25
N THR A 177 26.71 -20.02 0.91
CA THR A 177 27.93 -20.02 1.73
C THR A 177 28.08 -18.75 2.58
N ALA A 178 27.02 -17.95 2.74
CA ALA A 178 27.08 -16.77 3.58
C ALA A 178 27.30 -17.14 5.06
N THR A 179 28.29 -16.50 5.68
CA THR A 179 28.60 -16.67 7.12
C THR A 179 27.59 -15.96 8.02
N ASP A 180 26.95 -14.92 7.49
CA ASP A 180 25.95 -14.13 8.20
C ASP A 180 24.57 -14.31 7.55
N LEU A 181 23.53 -13.99 8.33
CA LEU A 181 22.17 -13.98 7.81
C LEU A 181 22.05 -12.91 6.73
N THR A 182 21.75 -13.35 5.50
CA THR A 182 21.65 -12.48 4.32
C THR A 182 20.27 -12.59 3.72
N VAL A 183 19.74 -11.45 3.26
CA VAL A 183 18.50 -11.39 2.51
C VAL A 183 18.89 -11.10 1.07
N TRP A 184 18.49 -11.99 0.17
CA TRP A 184 18.75 -11.90 -1.26
C TRP A 184 17.43 -11.70 -2.00
N GLU A 185 17.40 -10.73 -2.90
CA GLU A 185 16.21 -10.43 -3.69
C GLU A 185 16.40 -10.94 -5.13
N SER A 186 15.47 -11.75 -5.60
CA SER A 186 15.47 -12.33 -6.94
C SER A 186 14.14 -12.05 -7.63
N GLY A 187 13.97 -10.81 -8.10
CA GLY A 187 12.75 -10.37 -8.78
C GLY A 187 11.57 -10.27 -7.81
N ALA A 188 10.57 -11.13 -7.99
CA ALA A 188 9.38 -11.18 -7.14
C ALA A 188 9.59 -11.97 -5.84
N GLU A 189 10.67 -12.75 -5.75
CA GLU A 189 10.93 -13.60 -4.59
C GLU A 189 12.04 -13.02 -3.72
N MET A 190 11.82 -13.04 -2.41
CA MET A 190 12.85 -12.75 -1.42
C MET A 190 13.32 -14.05 -0.77
N THR A 191 14.62 -14.28 -0.82
CA THR A 191 15.26 -15.46 -0.24
C THR A 191 16.10 -15.02 0.96
N VAL A 192 15.76 -15.50 2.15
CA VAL A 192 16.57 -15.33 3.36
C VAL A 192 17.44 -16.56 3.52
N VAL A 193 18.74 -16.34 3.59
CA VAL A 193 19.75 -17.38 3.82
C VAL A 193 20.28 -17.18 5.24
N ALA A 194 19.99 -18.13 6.12
CA ALA A 194 20.40 -18.11 7.51
C ALA A 194 21.35 -19.29 7.78
N PRO A 195 22.64 -19.04 8.06
CA PRO A 195 23.57 -20.10 8.40
C PRO A 195 23.19 -20.76 9.72
N LEU A 196 23.42 -22.05 9.83
CA LEU A 196 23.27 -22.81 11.07
C LEU A 196 24.55 -22.70 11.89
N GLU A 197 24.41 -22.74 13.22
CA GLU A 197 25.59 -22.73 14.09
C GLU A 197 26.44 -23.99 13.88
N PHE A 198 27.74 -23.88 14.19
CA PHE A 198 28.71 -24.98 14.09
C PHE A 198 28.84 -25.58 12.68
N THR A 199 28.59 -24.79 11.63
CA THR A 199 28.71 -25.22 10.22
C THR A 199 27.87 -26.45 9.88
N LEU A 200 26.76 -26.68 10.60
CA LEU A 200 25.86 -27.81 10.34
C LEU A 200 25.15 -27.67 8.99
N GLY A 201 25.10 -26.47 8.43
CA GLY A 201 24.55 -26.19 7.12
C GLY A 201 23.90 -24.81 7.05
N THR A 202 22.89 -24.69 6.20
CA THR A 202 22.25 -23.41 5.90
C THR A 202 20.73 -23.59 5.78
N ALA A 203 19.97 -22.77 6.50
CA ALA A 203 18.53 -22.67 6.31
C ALA A 203 18.21 -21.62 5.24
N VAL A 204 17.29 -21.95 4.34
CA VAL A 204 16.83 -21.11 3.25
C VAL A 204 15.32 -20.94 3.37
N LEU A 205 14.88 -19.70 3.37
CA LEU A 205 13.48 -19.30 3.45
C LEU A 205 13.16 -18.47 2.20
N VAL A 206 12.22 -18.93 1.39
CA VAL A 206 11.74 -18.20 0.21
C VAL A 206 10.36 -17.65 0.50
N TYR A 207 10.20 -16.37 0.20
CA TYR A 207 9.03 -15.57 0.47
C TYR A 207 8.58 -14.87 -0.80
N ASP A 208 7.29 -14.85 -1.07
CA ASP A 208 6.72 -14.11 -2.19
C ASP A 208 6.50 -12.65 -1.77
N ARG A 209 7.12 -11.71 -2.48
CA ARG A 209 6.99 -10.29 -2.13
C ARG A 209 5.55 -9.87 -2.41
N PRO A 210 4.79 -9.38 -1.41
CA PRO A 210 3.45 -8.89 -1.65
C PRO A 210 3.54 -7.71 -2.62
N SER A 211 3.09 -7.94 -3.85
CA SER A 211 2.96 -6.86 -4.82
C SER A 211 1.87 -5.93 -4.32
N ILE A 212 2.26 -4.72 -3.91
CA ILE A 212 1.30 -3.69 -3.59
C ILE A 212 0.65 -3.30 -4.91
N ASP A 213 -0.63 -3.65 -5.07
CA ASP A 213 -1.40 -3.26 -6.24
C ASP A 213 -1.49 -1.73 -6.29
N ARG A 214 -0.63 -1.11 -7.10
CA ARG A 214 -0.57 0.33 -7.29
C ARG A 214 -1.90 0.89 -7.79
N ALA A 215 -2.67 0.09 -8.54
CA ALA A 215 -3.99 0.48 -9.01
C ALA A 215 -4.97 0.60 -7.83
N ALA A 216 -4.89 -0.30 -6.85
CA ALA A 216 -5.70 -0.22 -5.64
C ALA A 216 -5.39 1.02 -4.77
N LEU A 217 -4.16 1.55 -4.87
CA LEU A 217 -3.76 2.80 -4.20
C LEU A 217 -4.09 4.07 -5.00
N GLY A 218 -4.70 3.94 -6.18
CA GLY A 218 -4.97 5.09 -7.06
C GLY A 218 -3.70 5.80 -7.52
N LEU A 219 -2.55 5.14 -7.42
CA LEU A 219 -1.31 5.64 -7.95
C LEU A 219 -1.32 5.43 -9.47
N PRO A 220 -0.80 6.38 -10.26
CA PRO A 220 -0.61 6.16 -11.68
C PRO A 220 0.23 4.89 -11.89
N PRO A 221 -0.01 4.13 -12.97
CA PRO A 221 0.82 2.97 -13.29
C PRO A 221 2.26 3.45 -13.28
N ALA A 222 3.11 2.78 -12.48
CA ALA A 222 4.53 3.09 -12.48
C ALA A 222 4.98 2.99 -13.92
N ASP A 223 5.41 4.14 -14.43
CA ASP A 223 5.56 4.41 -15.85
C ASP A 223 6.14 3.17 -16.50
N THR A 224 5.40 2.59 -17.46
CA THR A 224 6.02 1.71 -18.43
C THR A 224 7.23 2.49 -18.88
N ASP A 225 8.43 1.99 -18.59
CA ASP A 225 9.65 2.45 -19.23
C ASP A 225 9.29 2.45 -20.71
N THR A 226 8.94 3.63 -21.23
CA THR A 226 8.92 3.86 -22.65
C THR A 226 10.38 3.74 -22.96
N ASP A 227 10.77 2.49 -23.28
CA ASP A 227 11.78 2.16 -24.24
C ASP A 227 11.53 3.09 -25.43
N THR A 228 12.02 4.32 -25.32
CA THR A 228 12.59 5.02 -26.45
C THR A 228 13.80 4.21 -26.86
N ASP A 229 13.52 3.01 -27.38
CA ASP A 229 14.26 2.38 -28.46
C ASP A 229 14.13 3.37 -29.64
N THR A 230 14.83 4.49 -29.49
CA THR A 230 15.13 5.39 -30.58
C THR A 230 16.05 4.58 -31.46
N ALA A 231 15.40 3.87 -32.37
CA ALA A 231 15.88 3.47 -33.67
C ALA A 231 17.27 4.04 -33.95
N ALA A 232 18.29 3.23 -33.67
CA ALA A 232 19.51 3.22 -34.45
C ALA A 232 19.12 2.76 -35.88
N ALA A 233 18.51 3.66 -36.63
CA ALA A 233 18.36 3.57 -38.06
C ALA A 233 19.40 4.52 -38.68
N GLU A 234 20.38 3.88 -39.32
CA GLU A 234 21.40 4.40 -40.25
C GLU A 234 22.66 5.07 -39.69
#